data_AF-A0A6A6T9L2-F1
#
_entry.id   AF-A0A6A6T9L2-F1
#
_cell.length_a   1.000
_cell.length_b   1.000
_cell.length_c   1.000
_cell.angle_alpha   90.00
_cell.angle_beta   90.00
_cell.angle_gamma   90.00
#
_symmetry.space_group_name_H-M   'P 1'
#
loop_
_entity.id
_entity.type
_entity.pdbx_description
1 polymer ?
#
loop_
_entity_poly.entity_id
_entity_poly.type
_entity_poly.pdbx_seq_one_letter_code
_entity_poly.pdbx_strand_id
1 'polypeptide(L)'
;MKFIAAVFVAAMATGSNAWLFSSCQGGGIDNWKKNDCHNVDADSVQFQSDNGCTIFIYGEEGCQGTAVTTKTQNTCFSSTSGHVSSVKCVEGL
;
A
#
# COMPACT_ATOMS: atom_id res chain seq x y z
N MET A 1 4.79 -14.71 20.00
CA MET A 1 5.49 -14.88 18.72
C MET A 1 4.48 -15.28 17.67
N LYS A 2 4.30 -14.49 16.61
CA LYS A 2 3.67 -14.88 15.34
C LYS A 2 3.98 -13.78 14.32
N PHE A 3 5.20 -13.85 13.77
CA PHE A 3 5.55 -13.12 12.55
C PHE A 3 4.94 -13.91 11.40
N ILE A 4 3.74 -13.53 10.97
CA ILE A 4 3.21 -14.00 9.69
C ILE A 4 3.84 -13.05 8.66
N ALA A 5 5.03 -13.41 8.20
CA ALA A 5 5.63 -12.81 7.03
C ALA A 5 4.78 -13.22 5.83
N ALA A 6 3.93 -12.31 5.36
CA ALA A 6 3.25 -12.47 4.08
C ALA A 6 4.35 -12.52 3.00
N VAL A 7 4.62 -13.72 2.49
CA VAL A 7 5.56 -13.95 1.41
C VAL A 7 4.94 -13.40 0.13
N PHE A 8 5.29 -12.17 -0.23
CA PHE A 8 5.03 -11.63 -1.56
C PHE A 8 5.86 -12.40 -2.58
N VAL A 9 5.24 -13.37 -3.24
CA VAL A 9 5.86 -14.07 -4.36
C VAL A 9 5.88 -13.11 -5.54
N ALA A 10 7.08 -12.71 -5.94
CA ALA A 10 7.35 -11.81 -7.05
C ALA A 10 6.85 -12.41 -8.37
N ALA A 11 5.66 -12.01 -8.81
CA ALA A 11 5.20 -12.19 -10.19
C ALA A 11 5.15 -10.82 -10.86
N MET A 12 6.29 -10.37 -11.38
CA MET A 12 6.41 -9.05 -12.00
C MET A 12 6.57 -9.22 -13.51
N ALA A 13 5.49 -8.96 -14.23
CA ALA A 13 5.55 -8.75 -15.67
C ALA A 13 6.24 -7.40 -15.91
N THR A 14 7.33 -7.43 -16.66
CA THR A 14 8.14 -6.26 -17.04
C THR A 14 7.32 -5.30 -17.90
N GLY A 15 6.69 -4.30 -17.28
CA GLY A 15 5.90 -3.31 -18.00
C GLY A 15 5.21 -2.26 -17.13
N SER A 16 5.92 -1.15 -16.89
CA SER A 16 5.40 0.21 -16.58
C SER A 16 4.66 0.48 -15.25
N ASN A 17 5.28 1.33 -14.40
CA ASN A 17 4.61 2.28 -13.49
C ASN A 17 3.63 1.72 -12.45
N ALA A 18 3.79 0.46 -12.04
CA ALA A 18 2.85 -0.22 -11.15
C ALA A 18 3.47 -0.51 -9.76
N TRP A 19 2.61 -0.82 -8.79
CA TRP A 19 2.98 -1.19 -7.42
C TRP A 19 2.05 -2.27 -6.89
N LEU A 20 2.58 -3.12 -6.01
CA LEU A 20 1.82 -4.18 -5.35
C LEU A 20 1.25 -3.68 -4.03
N PHE A 21 -0.03 -3.94 -3.82
CA PHE A 21 -0.76 -3.63 -2.60
C PHE A 21 -1.32 -4.90 -1.98
N SER A 22 -1.36 -4.97 -0.65
CA SER A 22 -2.13 -6.00 0.05
C SER A 22 -2.53 -5.55 1.46
N SER A 23 -3.68 -6.07 1.94
CA SER A 23 -4.05 -5.99 3.35
C SER A 23 -3.17 -6.92 4.18
N CYS A 24 -2.71 -6.43 5.34
CA CYS A 24 -1.89 -7.22 6.26
C CYS A 24 -2.67 -8.28 7.02
N GLN A 25 -3.99 -8.17 7.07
CA GLN A 25 -4.87 -9.15 7.74
C GLN A 25 -5.06 -10.42 6.89
N GLY A 26 -4.47 -10.45 5.70
CA GLY A 26 -4.69 -11.45 4.68
C GLY A 26 -5.64 -10.93 3.61
N GLY A 27 -5.47 -11.43 2.39
CA GLY A 27 -6.25 -11.00 1.24
C GLY A 27 -5.54 -11.28 -0.07
N GLY A 28 -6.07 -10.71 -1.14
CA GLY A 28 -5.41 -10.69 -2.45
C GLY A 28 -4.20 -9.76 -2.48
N ILE A 29 -3.40 -9.91 -3.52
CA ILE A 29 -2.39 -8.93 -3.91
C ILE A 29 -2.93 -8.24 -5.14
N ASP A 30 -3.04 -6.92 -5.05
CA ASP A 30 -3.42 -6.09 -6.17
C ASP A 30 -2.18 -5.47 -6.82
N ASN A 31 -2.21 -5.33 -8.14
CA ASN A 31 -1.19 -4.64 -8.91
C ASN A 31 -1.81 -3.38 -9.53
N TRP A 32 -1.46 -2.23 -8.97
CA TRP A 32 -2.09 -0.94 -9.30
C TRP A 32 -1.13 0.01 -9.98
N LYS A 33 -1.69 0.97 -10.72
CA LYS A 33 -0.91 2.07 -11.29
C LYS A 33 -0.51 3.04 -10.20
N LYS A 34 0.69 3.60 -10.32
CA LYS A 34 1.14 4.71 -9.45
C LYS A 34 0.33 5.97 -9.69
N ASN A 35 0.39 6.89 -8.73
CA ASN A 35 -0.27 8.19 -8.72
C ASN A 35 -1.82 8.17 -8.74
N ASP A 36 -2.43 7.00 -8.87
CA ASP A 36 -3.88 6.81 -8.72
C ASP A 36 -4.23 6.63 -7.23
N CYS A 37 -5.41 7.13 -6.85
CA CYS A 37 -5.97 6.89 -5.53
C CYS A 37 -6.85 5.65 -5.57
N HIS A 38 -6.69 4.77 -4.58
CA HIS A 38 -7.47 3.55 -4.44
C HIS A 38 -8.18 3.54 -3.10
N ASN A 39 -9.50 3.39 -3.12
CA ASN A 39 -10.27 3.13 -1.91
C ASN A 39 -10.11 1.67 -1.52
N VAL A 40 -9.94 1.43 -0.22
CA VAL A 40 -9.71 0.11 0.36
C VAL A 40 -10.46 0.03 1.69
N ASP A 41 -10.66 -1.18 2.17
CA ASP A 41 -11.28 -1.44 3.48
C ASP A 41 -10.33 -2.40 4.22
N ALA A 42 -9.44 -1.84 5.05
CA ALA A 42 -8.43 -2.59 5.78
C ALA A 42 -8.00 -1.85 7.06
N ASP A 43 -7.54 -2.57 8.08
CA ASP A 43 -6.99 -1.92 9.28
C ASP A 43 -5.50 -1.60 9.11
N SER A 44 -4.80 -2.39 8.30
CA SER A 44 -3.40 -2.15 7.95
C SER A 44 -3.06 -2.70 6.57
N VAL A 45 -2.11 -2.05 5.92
CA VAL A 45 -1.73 -2.31 4.54
C VAL A 45 -0.21 -2.41 4.42
N GLN A 46 0.22 -3.10 3.39
CA GLN A 46 1.62 -3.22 3.00
C GLN A 46 1.74 -3.10 1.49
N PHE A 47 2.93 -2.71 1.04
CA PHE A 47 3.17 -2.46 -0.36
C PHE A 47 4.58 -2.83 -0.81
N GLN A 48 4.72 -3.02 -2.12
CA GLN A 48 5.99 -3.17 -2.79
C GLN A 48 5.98 -2.37 -4.10
N SER A 49 7.08 -1.71 -4.43
CA SER A 49 7.26 -0.96 -5.67
C SER A 49 8.72 -1.08 -6.14
N ASP A 50 8.90 -1.56 -7.37
CA ASP A 50 10.23 -1.75 -7.97
C ASP A 50 10.96 -0.43 -8.22
N ASN A 51 10.21 0.58 -8.69
CA ASN A 51 10.78 1.90 -8.99
C ASN A 51 10.84 2.81 -7.75
N GLY A 52 10.40 2.30 -6.60
CA GLY A 52 10.32 3.03 -5.34
C GLY A 52 9.25 4.12 -5.37
N CYS A 53 8.34 4.08 -4.40
CA CYS A 53 7.40 5.16 -4.17
C CYS A 53 7.21 5.43 -2.68
N THR A 54 6.73 6.64 -2.38
CA THR A 54 6.17 6.94 -1.07
C THR A 54 4.69 6.55 -1.10
N ILE A 55 4.29 5.62 -0.23
CA ILE A 55 2.86 5.35 -0.03
C ILE A 55 2.28 6.40 0.92
N PHE A 56 1.08 6.84 0.60
CA PHE A 56 0.22 7.68 1.42
C PHE A 56 -0.98 6.83 1.86
N ILE A 57 -1.23 6.80 3.17
CA ILE A 57 -2.25 5.97 3.79
C ILE A 57 -3.22 6.90 4.51
N TYR A 58 -4.48 6.88 4.09
CA TYR A 58 -5.51 7.80 4.55
C TYR A 58 -6.58 7.05 5.34
N GLY A 59 -7.10 7.72 6.38
CA GLY A 59 -8.28 7.23 7.12
C GLY A 59 -9.62 7.58 6.46
N GLU A 60 -9.59 8.34 5.36
CA GLU A 60 -10.77 8.78 4.61
C GLU A 60 -10.71 8.27 3.18
N GLU A 61 -11.87 8.09 2.55
CA GLU A 61 -11.95 7.70 1.13
C GLU A 61 -11.43 8.82 0.21
N GLY A 62 -10.99 8.45 -0.99
CA GLY A 62 -10.61 9.41 -2.02
C GLY A 62 -9.29 10.14 -1.76
N CYS A 63 -8.42 9.57 -0.92
CA CYS A 63 -7.10 10.12 -0.57
C CYS A 63 -7.17 11.52 0.02
N GLN A 64 -8.16 11.73 0.90
CA GLN A 64 -8.43 13.00 1.56
C GLN A 64 -7.91 13.02 3.00
N GLY A 65 -7.72 14.23 3.53
CA GLY A 65 -7.30 14.43 4.91
C GLY A 65 -5.81 14.15 5.17
N THR A 66 -5.50 13.80 6.41
CA THR A 66 -4.12 13.58 6.88
C THR A 66 -3.65 12.19 6.50
N ALA A 67 -2.52 12.11 5.80
CA ALA A 67 -1.87 10.86 5.45
C ALA A 67 -0.78 10.47 6.45
N VAL A 68 -0.66 9.17 6.70
CA VAL A 68 0.62 8.57 7.11
C VAL A 68 1.41 8.24 5.85
N THR A 69 2.69 8.60 5.81
CA THR A 69 3.55 8.37 4.65
C THR A 69 4.75 7.51 4.99
N THR A 70 5.13 6.61 4.09
CA THR A 70 6.33 5.78 4.27
C THR A 70 6.90 5.31 2.94
N LYS A 71 8.21 5.03 2.93
CA LYS A 71 8.92 4.36 1.82
C LYS A 71 9.29 2.91 2.18
N THR A 72 9.03 2.49 3.42
CA THR A 72 9.38 1.16 3.91
C THR A 72 8.41 0.14 3.30
N GLN A 73 8.95 -0.73 2.46
CA GLN A 73 8.17 -1.76 1.77
C GLN A 73 8.02 -3.03 2.63
N ASN A 74 7.08 -3.91 2.25
CA ASN A 74 6.85 -5.23 2.88
C ASN A 74 6.68 -5.17 4.41
N THR A 75 6.13 -4.07 4.90
CA THR A 75 5.85 -3.83 6.33
C THR A 75 4.43 -3.27 6.45
N CYS A 76 3.74 -3.66 7.51
CA CYS A 76 2.37 -3.25 7.77
C CYS A 76 2.29 -1.86 8.38
N PHE A 77 1.43 -1.02 7.80
CA PHE A 77 1.14 0.32 8.27
C PHE A 77 -0.37 0.56 8.35
N SER A 78 -0.80 1.28 9.37
CA SER A 78 -2.18 1.77 9.52
C SER A 78 -2.22 3.28 9.29
N SER A 79 -3.43 3.81 9.09
CA SER A 79 -3.66 5.26 9.18
C SER A 79 -3.61 5.72 10.64
N THR A 80 -3.68 7.04 10.85
CA THR A 80 -3.83 7.64 12.19
C THR A 80 -5.15 7.32 12.88
N SER A 81 -6.19 6.95 12.13
CA SER A 81 -7.50 6.55 12.69
C SER A 81 -7.56 5.07 13.07
N GLY A 82 -6.53 4.28 12.74
CA GLY A 82 -6.52 2.83 12.91
C GLY A 82 -7.26 2.06 11.80
N HIS A 83 -7.83 2.77 10.83
CA HIS A 83 -8.54 2.20 9.68
C HIS A 83 -8.05 2.86 8.39
N VAL A 84 -7.75 2.08 7.37
CA VAL A 84 -7.27 2.53 6.07
C VAL A 84 -8.44 2.50 5.09
N SER A 85 -8.85 3.68 4.64
CA SER A 85 -9.97 3.86 3.72
C SER A 85 -9.51 4.15 2.29
N SER A 86 -8.30 4.69 2.12
CA SER A 86 -7.70 4.86 0.81
C SER A 86 -6.18 4.96 0.85
N VAL A 87 -5.55 4.66 -0.28
CA VAL A 87 -4.09 4.67 -0.44
C VAL A 87 -3.68 5.21 -1.80
N LYS A 88 -2.47 5.78 -1.86
CA LYS A 88 -1.84 6.23 -3.09
C LYS A 88 -0.32 6.07 -3.02
N CYS A 89 0.28 5.53 -4.06
CA CYS A 89 1.73 5.41 -4.21
C CYS A 89 2.22 6.51 -5.16
N VAL A 90 3.10 7.39 -4.68
CA VAL A 90 3.63 8.54 -5.44
C VAL A 90 5.14 8.42 -5.62
N GLU A 91 5.59 8.50 -6.86
CA GLU A 91 7.02 8.53 -7.20
C GLU A 91 7.57 9.97 -7.22
N GLY A 92 8.88 10.12 -6.99
CA GLY A 92 9.59 11.39 -7.19
C GLY A 92 9.44 12.42 -6.07
N LEU A 93 9.02 12.00 -4.88
CA LEU A 93 8.95 12.81 -3.66
C LEU A 93 10.18 12.65 -2.76
#